data_AF-A0A5J6MNR7-F1
#
_entry.id   AF-A0A5J6MNR7-F1
#
_cell.length_a   1.000
_cell.length_b   1.000
_cell.length_c   1.000
_cell.angle_alpha   90.00
_cell.angle_beta   90.00
_cell.angle_gamma   90.00
#
_symmetry.space_group_name_H-M   'P 1'
#
loop_
_entity.id
_entity.type
_entity.pdbx_description
1 polymer ?
#
loop_
_entity_poly.entity_id
_entity_poly.type
_entity_poly.pdbx_seq_one_letter_code
_entity_poly.pdbx_strand_id
1 'polypeptide(L)'
;MSKPRRPGPLPPAILVRHLEDAIAAFDVARALKRPVTLLSPEAAALWLGPGWLVAVAREAARAVPGAKCRTLLDCADRPDLAQAALRDGTDAILFTGPARIATKLADIAAAYGAAFLTQRPPALELARQRSPADALRHWLGAD
;
A
#
# COMPACT_ATOMS: atom_id res chain seq x y z
N MET A 1 12.95 -23.27 -14.39
CA MET A 1 12.27 -22.01 -14.04
C MET A 1 11.96 -22.05 -12.55
N SER A 2 12.61 -21.21 -11.73
CA SER A 2 12.35 -21.17 -10.28
C SER A 2 10.96 -20.60 -10.01
N LYS A 3 10.20 -21.21 -9.07
CA LYS A 3 8.90 -20.68 -8.64
C LYS A 3 9.05 -19.22 -8.19
N PRO A 4 8.12 -18.30 -8.54
CA PRO A 4 8.16 -16.94 -8.04
C PRO A 4 8.12 -16.97 -6.50
N ARG A 5 9.08 -16.28 -5.88
CA ARG A 5 9.17 -16.16 -4.42
C ARG A 5 7.95 -15.36 -3.96
N ARG A 6 7.13 -15.92 -3.07
CA ARG A 6 6.02 -15.19 -2.46
C ARG A 6 6.56 -13.89 -1.83
N PRO A 7 5.91 -12.74 -2.03
CA PRO A 7 6.31 -11.51 -1.38
C PRO A 7 6.30 -11.72 0.14
N GLY A 8 7.30 -11.16 0.83
CA GLY A 8 7.31 -11.14 2.30
C GLY A 8 6.13 -10.35 2.87
N PRO A 9 5.88 -10.44 4.19
CA PRO A 9 4.81 -9.69 4.85
C PRO A 9 4.96 -8.19 4.57
N LEU A 10 3.82 -7.50 4.45
CA LEU A 10 3.81 -6.05 4.28
C LEU A 10 4.32 -5.38 5.57
N PRO A 11 5.14 -4.32 5.46
CA PRO A 11 5.42 -3.43 6.59
C PRO A 11 4.14 -2.83 7.20
N PRO A 12 4.20 -2.26 8.41
CA PRO A 12 3.06 -1.57 9.02
C PRO A 12 2.44 -0.53 8.06
N ALA A 13 1.12 -0.50 7.99
CA ALA A 13 0.38 0.32 7.03
C ALA A 13 -0.03 1.66 7.61
N ILE A 14 0.06 2.71 6.79
CA ILE A 14 -0.48 4.05 7.06
C ILE A 14 -1.55 4.33 6.03
N LEU A 15 -2.74 4.74 6.48
CA LEU A 15 -3.80 5.20 5.59
C LEU A 15 -3.40 6.57 5.01
N VAL A 16 -3.33 6.64 3.69
CA VAL A 16 -2.99 7.85 2.94
C VAL A 16 -4.24 8.36 2.23
N ARG A 17 -4.62 9.61 2.49
CA ARG A 17 -5.71 10.30 1.78
C ARG A 17 -5.15 11.39 0.86
N HIS A 18 -4.03 11.99 1.25
CA HIS A 18 -3.36 13.08 0.53
C HIS A 18 -1.84 12.88 0.48
N LEU A 19 -1.15 13.69 -0.32
CA LEU A 19 0.30 13.60 -0.48
C LEU A 19 1.05 13.85 0.85
N GLU A 20 0.51 14.74 1.68
CA GLU A 20 1.07 15.12 2.98
C GLU A 20 1.12 13.94 3.95
N ASP A 21 0.14 13.05 3.91
CA ASP A 21 0.14 11.82 4.73
C ASP A 21 1.33 10.92 4.36
N ALA A 22 1.58 10.77 3.05
CA ALA A 22 2.67 9.96 2.52
C ALA A 22 4.04 10.56 2.85
N ILE A 23 4.19 11.88 2.73
CA ILE A 23 5.42 12.61 3.09
C ILE A 23 5.72 12.42 4.59
N ALA A 24 4.73 12.65 5.47
CA ALA A 24 4.91 12.48 6.91
C ALA A 24 5.30 11.04 7.27
N ALA A 25 4.65 10.04 6.65
CA ALA A 25 5.01 8.64 6.84
C ALA A 25 6.44 8.34 6.38
N PHE A 26 6.87 8.87 5.22
CA PHE A 26 8.21 8.65 4.69
C PHE A 26 9.28 9.30 5.55
N ASP A 27 9.06 10.51 6.05
CA ASP A 27 10.02 11.22 6.91
C ASP A 27 10.30 10.42 8.17
N VAL A 28 9.26 9.91 8.84
CA VAL A 28 9.41 9.09 10.05
C VAL A 28 10.01 7.72 9.72
N ALA A 29 9.53 7.04 8.67
CA ALA A 29 10.05 5.74 8.25
C ALA A 29 11.55 5.80 7.91
N ARG A 30 11.97 6.86 7.19
CA ARG A 30 13.38 7.12 6.88
C ARG A 30 14.20 7.35 8.15
N ALA A 31 13.72 8.19 9.07
CA ALA A 31 14.42 8.46 10.33
C ALA A 31 14.62 7.19 11.17
N LEU A 32 13.61 6.30 11.18
CA LEU A 32 13.67 5.02 11.89
C LEU A 32 14.38 3.91 11.10
N LYS A 33 14.76 4.15 9.83
CA LYS A 33 15.30 3.15 8.91
C LYS A 33 14.41 1.91 8.75
N ARG A 34 13.10 2.06 8.91
CA ARG A 34 12.10 0.99 8.76
C ARG A 34 11.26 1.21 7.50
N PRO A 35 10.87 0.14 6.79
CA PRO A 35 9.96 0.27 5.66
C PRO A 35 8.54 0.56 6.13
N VAL A 36 7.73 1.17 5.27
CA VAL A 36 6.31 1.50 5.53
C VAL A 36 5.42 1.06 4.37
N THR A 37 4.17 0.69 4.65
CA THR A 37 3.15 0.49 3.60
C THR A 37 2.25 1.71 3.53
N LEU A 38 2.10 2.30 2.34
CA LEU A 38 1.05 3.29 2.08
C LEU A 38 -0.21 2.53 1.66
N LEU A 39 -1.29 2.67 2.42
CA LEU A 39 -2.58 2.06 2.16
C LEU A 39 -3.56 3.14 1.69
N SER A 40 -4.20 2.91 0.55
CA SER A 40 -5.26 3.81 0.08
C SER A 40 -6.51 3.76 0.97
N PRO A 41 -7.43 4.73 0.87
CA PRO A 41 -8.76 4.60 1.45
C PRO A 41 -9.49 3.37 0.90
N GLU A 42 -10.59 3.01 1.57
CA GLU A 42 -11.45 1.92 1.14
C GLU A 42 -11.98 2.18 -0.28
N ALA A 43 -11.98 1.14 -1.11
CA ALA A 43 -12.46 1.19 -2.49
C ALA A 43 -11.81 2.29 -3.36
N ALA A 44 -10.63 2.79 -2.98
CA ALA A 44 -9.97 3.93 -3.63
C ALA A 44 -9.82 3.78 -5.14
N ALA A 45 -9.55 2.57 -5.64
CA ALA A 45 -9.40 2.34 -7.07
C ALA A 45 -10.62 2.78 -7.88
N LEU A 46 -11.83 2.74 -7.29
CA LEU A 46 -13.09 3.06 -7.97
C LEU A 46 -13.24 4.56 -8.28
N TRP A 47 -12.60 5.43 -7.51
CA TRP A 47 -12.83 6.88 -7.58
C TRP A 47 -11.56 7.73 -7.64
N LEU A 48 -10.42 7.21 -7.19
CA LEU A 48 -9.08 7.80 -7.41
C LEU A 48 -8.38 7.19 -8.63
N GLY A 49 -8.81 6.01 -9.05
CA GLY A 49 -8.20 5.25 -10.14
C GLY A 49 -7.02 4.38 -9.71
N PRO A 50 -6.64 3.39 -10.55
CA PRO A 50 -5.65 2.37 -10.21
C PRO A 50 -4.21 2.88 -10.04
N GLY A 51 -3.84 3.98 -10.72
CA GLY A 51 -2.49 4.53 -10.67
C GLY A 51 -2.24 5.56 -9.56
N TRP A 52 -3.29 6.00 -8.85
CA TRP A 52 -3.20 7.13 -7.92
C TRP A 52 -2.18 6.90 -6.80
N LEU A 53 -2.23 5.76 -6.13
CA LEU A 53 -1.39 5.50 -4.95
C LEU A 53 0.09 5.42 -5.32
N VAL A 54 0.41 4.85 -6.49
CA VAL A 54 1.79 4.82 -7.02
C VAL A 54 2.26 6.25 -7.36
N ALA A 55 1.39 7.08 -7.94
CA ALA A 55 1.72 8.49 -8.21
C ALA A 55 2.00 9.28 -6.91
N VAL A 56 1.18 9.09 -5.87
CA VAL A 56 1.41 9.68 -4.54
C VAL A 56 2.71 9.20 -3.93
N ALA A 57 2.98 7.89 -3.95
CA ALA A 57 4.23 7.33 -3.43
C ALA A 57 5.45 7.87 -4.16
N ARG A 58 5.37 8.02 -5.48
CA ARG A 58 6.45 8.59 -6.31
C ARG A 58 6.72 10.04 -5.93
N GLU A 59 5.68 10.84 -5.74
CA GLU A 59 5.84 12.25 -5.39
C GLU A 59 6.38 12.41 -3.96
N ALA A 60 5.87 11.64 -3.00
CA ALA A 60 6.41 11.61 -1.65
C ALA A 60 7.89 11.19 -1.61
N ALA A 61 8.31 10.26 -2.48
CA ALA A 61 9.71 9.84 -2.59
C ALA A 61 10.63 10.94 -3.14
N ARG A 62 10.11 11.89 -3.94
CA ARG A 62 10.87 13.08 -4.36
C ARG A 62 11.08 14.04 -3.20
N ALA A 63 10.05 14.25 -2.38
CA ALA A 63 10.13 15.11 -1.19
C ALA A 63 11.02 14.49 -0.10
N VAL A 64 10.99 13.16 0.05
CA VAL A 64 11.73 12.42 1.08
C VAL A 64 12.57 11.30 0.44
N PRO A 65 13.73 11.64 -0.17
CA PRO A 65 14.59 10.63 -0.78
C PRO A 65 15.09 9.58 0.23
N GLY A 66 15.15 8.33 -0.21
CA GLY A 66 15.69 7.21 0.56
C GLY A 66 14.69 6.51 1.49
N ALA A 67 13.44 6.95 1.57
CA ALA A 67 12.39 6.22 2.27
C ALA A 67 12.08 4.89 1.56
N LYS A 68 11.98 3.79 2.32
CA LYS A 68 11.59 2.47 1.81
C LYS A 68 10.09 2.31 1.99
N CYS A 69 9.36 2.10 0.90
CA CYS A 69 7.91 1.98 0.95
C CYS A 69 7.38 0.81 0.12
N ARG A 70 6.15 0.41 0.41
CA ARG A 70 5.30 -0.41 -0.46
C ARG A 70 3.94 0.26 -0.62
N THR A 71 3.28 0.11 -1.75
CA THR A 71 1.90 0.55 -1.95
C THR A 71 0.90 -0.61 -1.81
N LEU A 72 -0.22 -0.36 -1.14
CA LEU A 72 -1.36 -1.28 -1.07
C LEU A 72 -2.64 -0.54 -1.51
N LEU A 73 -3.10 -0.83 -2.73
CA LEU A 73 -4.31 -0.23 -3.27
C LEU A 73 -5.53 -1.10 -2.99
N ASP A 74 -6.56 -0.49 -2.41
CA ASP A 74 -7.89 -1.09 -2.24
C ASP A 74 -8.68 -1.03 -3.54
N CYS A 75 -8.89 -2.20 -4.14
CA CYS A 75 -9.60 -2.39 -5.40
C CYS A 75 -11.05 -2.84 -5.22
N ALA A 76 -11.54 -2.92 -3.97
CA ALA A 76 -12.83 -3.50 -3.60
C ALA A 76 -13.09 -4.83 -4.34
N ASP A 77 -14.23 -4.99 -5.00
CA ASP A 77 -14.62 -6.17 -5.76
C ASP A 77 -14.37 -6.04 -7.27
N ARG A 78 -13.55 -5.08 -7.71
CA ARG A 78 -13.32 -4.75 -9.12
C ARG A 78 -12.06 -5.39 -9.71
N PRO A 79 -12.17 -6.52 -10.43
CA PRO A 79 -10.99 -7.23 -10.95
C PRO A 79 -10.28 -6.49 -12.07
N ASP A 80 -11.02 -5.71 -12.85
CA ASP A 80 -10.50 -4.84 -13.90
C ASP A 80 -9.55 -3.77 -13.33
N LEU A 81 -9.94 -3.16 -12.20
CA LEU A 81 -9.13 -2.17 -11.50
C LEU A 81 -7.93 -2.81 -10.78
N ALA A 82 -8.12 -3.99 -10.19
CA ALA A 82 -7.01 -4.75 -9.59
C ALA A 82 -5.93 -5.09 -10.63
N GLN A 83 -6.32 -5.52 -11.83
CA GLN A 83 -5.38 -5.80 -12.90
C GLN A 83 -4.69 -4.54 -13.43
N ALA A 84 -5.41 -3.41 -13.53
CA ALA A 84 -4.82 -2.14 -13.90
C ALA A 84 -3.79 -1.66 -12.86
N ALA A 85 -4.09 -1.77 -11.57
CA ALA A 85 -3.16 -1.39 -10.50
C ALA A 85 -1.86 -2.21 -10.51
N LEU A 86 -1.94 -3.50 -10.83
CA LEU A 86 -0.76 -4.35 -11.01
C LEU A 86 0.10 -3.90 -12.20
N ARG A 87 -0.52 -3.50 -13.32
CA ARG A 87 0.19 -2.94 -14.48
C ARG A 87 0.85 -1.60 -14.18
N ASP A 88 0.20 -0.78 -13.36
CA ASP A 88 0.71 0.52 -12.92
C ASP A 88 1.83 0.39 -11.86
N GLY A 89 2.11 -0.84 -11.40
CA GLY A 89 3.26 -1.15 -10.56
C GLY A 89 2.99 -1.03 -9.06
N THR A 90 1.75 -1.21 -8.59
CA THR A 90 1.50 -1.30 -7.14
C THR A 90 2.18 -2.53 -6.53
N ASP A 91 2.78 -2.38 -5.35
CA ASP A 91 3.44 -3.50 -4.66
C ASP A 91 2.46 -4.52 -4.05
N ALA A 92 1.22 -4.11 -3.86
CA ALA A 92 0.14 -4.93 -3.32
C ALA A 92 -1.24 -4.41 -3.73
N ILE A 93 -2.19 -5.35 -3.84
CA ILE A 93 -3.62 -5.07 -4.04
C ILE A 93 -4.46 -5.74 -2.94
N LEU A 94 -5.54 -5.07 -2.56
CA LEU A 94 -6.61 -5.63 -1.74
C LEU A 94 -7.86 -5.82 -2.62
N PHE A 95 -8.39 -7.05 -2.65
CA PHE A 95 -9.57 -7.41 -3.42
C PHE A 95 -10.53 -8.23 -2.55
N THR A 96 -11.78 -7.76 -2.42
CA THR A 96 -12.82 -8.33 -1.56
C THR A 96 -13.96 -9.01 -2.34
N GLY A 97 -13.78 -9.19 -3.65
CA GLY A 97 -14.76 -9.85 -4.51
C GLY A 97 -14.75 -11.39 -4.44
N PRO A 98 -15.43 -12.08 -5.37
CA PRO A 98 -15.64 -13.52 -5.32
C PRO A 98 -14.35 -14.36 -5.30
N ALA A 99 -14.31 -15.42 -4.47
CA ALA A 99 -13.12 -16.28 -4.26
C ALA A 99 -12.51 -16.86 -5.55
N ARG A 100 -13.36 -17.22 -6.52
CA ARG A 100 -12.91 -17.71 -7.84
C ARG A 100 -12.09 -16.67 -8.60
N ILE A 101 -12.47 -15.39 -8.51
CA ILE A 101 -11.76 -14.27 -9.14
C ILE A 101 -10.52 -13.92 -8.32
N ALA A 102 -10.64 -13.91 -6.99
CA ALA A 102 -9.52 -13.69 -6.08
C ALA A 102 -8.35 -14.66 -6.34
N THR A 103 -8.65 -15.95 -6.56
CA THR A 103 -7.62 -16.96 -6.88
C THR A 103 -6.85 -16.60 -8.15
N LYS A 104 -7.55 -16.20 -9.21
CA LYS A 104 -6.90 -15.80 -10.47
C LYS A 104 -6.08 -14.52 -10.32
N LEU A 105 -6.61 -13.53 -9.59
CA LEU A 105 -5.89 -12.29 -9.32
C LEU A 105 -4.65 -12.52 -8.46
N ALA A 106 -4.68 -13.46 -7.51
CA ALA A 106 -3.51 -13.83 -6.72
C ALA A 106 -2.38 -14.41 -7.59
N ASP A 107 -2.71 -15.28 -8.56
CA ASP A 107 -1.74 -15.82 -9.51
C ASP A 107 -1.14 -14.71 -10.40
N ILE A 108 -1.97 -13.78 -10.86
CA ILE A 108 -1.51 -12.62 -11.64
C ILE A 108 -0.61 -11.73 -10.78
N ALA A 109 -1.02 -11.38 -9.56
CA ALA A 109 -0.21 -10.57 -8.65
C ALA A 109 1.16 -11.21 -8.39
N ALA A 110 1.21 -12.54 -8.21
CA ALA A 110 2.47 -13.27 -8.06
C ALA A 110 3.36 -13.17 -9.30
N ALA A 111 2.80 -13.16 -10.51
CA ALA A 111 3.56 -12.95 -11.74
C ALA A 111 4.14 -11.53 -11.86
N TYR A 112 3.49 -10.53 -11.25
CA TYR A 112 4.00 -9.16 -11.10
C TYR A 112 4.94 -8.98 -9.89
N GLY A 113 5.12 -10.00 -9.05
CA GLY A 113 5.86 -9.88 -7.79
C GLY A 113 5.12 -9.07 -6.70
N ALA A 114 3.84 -8.80 -6.89
CA ALA A 114 3.00 -8.05 -5.97
C ALA A 114 2.33 -8.95 -4.92
N ALA A 115 2.00 -8.38 -3.76
CA ALA A 115 1.20 -9.06 -2.75
C ALA A 115 -0.31 -8.96 -3.06
N PHE A 116 -1.04 -10.01 -2.69
CA PHE A 116 -2.48 -10.08 -2.85
C PHE A 116 -3.13 -10.29 -1.49
N LEU A 117 -4.05 -9.39 -1.13
CA LEU A 117 -4.81 -9.44 0.12
C LEU A 117 -6.30 -9.55 -0.19
N THR A 118 -7.01 -10.31 0.63
CA THR A 118 -8.49 -10.35 0.64
C THR A 118 -9.09 -9.69 1.87
N GLN A 119 -8.25 -9.26 2.81
CA GLN A 119 -8.64 -8.57 4.02
C GLN A 119 -7.75 -7.35 4.22
N ARG A 120 -8.36 -6.26 4.66
CA ARG A 120 -7.68 -5.01 4.93
C ARG A 120 -6.81 -5.14 6.17
N PRO A 121 -5.50 -4.82 6.10
CA PRO A 121 -4.66 -4.85 7.28
C PRO A 121 -4.99 -3.67 8.21
N PRO A 122 -4.67 -3.77 9.51
CA PRO A 122 -4.66 -2.61 10.40
C PRO A 122 -3.77 -1.50 9.83
N ALA A 123 -4.23 -0.26 9.92
CA ALA A 123 -3.47 0.89 9.47
C ALA A 123 -3.65 2.08 10.40
N LEU A 124 -2.57 2.84 10.58
CA LEU A 124 -2.64 4.12 11.29
C LEU A 124 -3.31 5.17 10.39
N GLU A 125 -4.27 5.89 10.94
CA GLU A 125 -4.91 7.02 10.28
C GLU A 125 -4.50 8.33 10.95
N LEU A 126 -3.68 9.12 10.24
CA LEU A 126 -3.07 10.34 10.77
C LEU A 126 -4.11 11.42 11.12
N ALA A 127 -5.16 11.55 10.31
CA ALA A 127 -6.25 12.50 10.54
C ALA A 127 -6.98 12.30 11.89
N ARG A 128 -6.84 11.12 12.52
CA ARG A 128 -7.47 10.79 13.81
C ARG A 128 -6.51 10.99 15.00
N GLN A 129 -5.28 11.44 14.75
CA GLN A 129 -4.26 11.58 15.78
C GLN A 129 -4.09 13.04 16.19
N ARG A 130 -3.96 13.28 17.49
CA ARG A 130 -3.63 14.61 18.03
C ARG A 130 -2.19 15.02 17.70
N SER A 131 -1.27 14.06 17.72
CA SER A 131 0.13 14.24 17.31
C SER A 131 0.48 13.19 16.25
N PRO A 132 0.31 13.49 14.95
CA PRO A 132 0.60 12.55 13.87
C PRO A 132 2.03 12.02 13.88
N ALA A 133 3.01 12.87 14.20
CA ALA A 133 4.41 12.48 14.23
C ALA A 133 4.71 11.44 15.34
N ASP A 134 4.16 11.63 16.54
CA ASP A 134 4.37 10.68 17.65
C ASP A 134 3.62 9.37 17.40
N ALA A 135 2.40 9.45 16.85
CA ALA A 135 1.65 8.27 16.46
C ALA A 135 2.39 7.46 15.38
N LEU A 136 2.99 8.12 14.39
CA LEU A 136 3.84 7.47 13.38
C LEU A 136 5.04 6.79 14.02
N ARG A 137 5.77 7.47 14.92
CA ARG A 137 6.93 6.88 15.58
C ARG A 137 6.56 5.66 16.42
N HIS A 138 5.45 5.71 17.13
CA HIS A 138 4.96 4.58 17.90
C HIS A 138 4.54 3.42 17.00
N TRP A 139 3.71 3.69 15.99
CA TRP A 139 3.20 2.67 15.06
C TRP A 139 4.31 2.00 14.25
N LEU A 140 5.26 2.78 13.76
CA LEU A 140 6.43 2.29 13.02
C LEU A 140 7.55 1.84 13.95
N GLY A 141 7.43 2.02 15.27
CA GLY A 141 8.41 1.63 16.28
C GLY A 141 8.04 0.36 17.03
N ALA A 142 6.77 -0.05 17.01
CA ALA A 142 6.31 -1.31 17.58
C ALA A 142 6.94 -2.50 16.84
N ASP A 143 7.43 -3.48 17.60
CA ASP A 143 7.97 -4.75 17.09
C ASP A 143 6.85 -5.73 16.72
#